data_AF-A0AAQ3PEK1-F1
#
_entry.id   AF-A0AAQ3PEK1-F1
#
_cell.length_a   1.000
_cell.length_b   1.000
_cell.length_c   1.000
_cell.angle_alpha   90.00
_cell.angle_beta   90.00
_cell.angle_gamma   90.00
#
_symmetry.space_group_name_H-M   'P 1'
#
loop_
_entity.id
_entity.type
_entity.pdbx_description
1 polymer ?
#
loop_
_entity_poly.entity_id
_entity_poly.type
_entity_poly.pdbx_seq_one_letter_code
_entity_poly.pdbx_strand_id
1 'polypeptide(L)'
;MTAVQAASFTKLAATNTLSTRLPEFCSAAHLLCFPEVRPSLEKHTKDENFQTYHNGQNFTNYGAGRVNGIDTFKNYSNDIFSIPVNAFRGYSRSSIDHRESFTGYANDNNVVDQSFNTYGSNSAGEGSGEFKNYSSNSNVAELRFTAYSDDTVNRKQSFSSYNENGNAGDQTFRSYGKNSFGDKNDFTGYGTDSNVVSSSFTNYGKKGTAGNSTFTNYGVNMNDPQEKFQSYGDGTVSATHSFANYRDQANVGYDSFQSYEKNTFASTVNFKNYGNSGNPGSDTFKGYAKGAERNTVGFTGYSVNTNATFKDYAKEGVSFASYNTSSSSSTVGGSLVKRWVEPGKFFRESMLKEGTVMAMPDIRDKMPQRSFLPRSILVKLPFSSSKIEELKSVFKVSDNSSMEKMMMESLGECERAPSVGEINVVWGLSRT
;
A
#
# COMPACT_ATOMS: atom_id res chain seq x y z
N MET A 1 -19.33 -13.46 25.01
CA MET A 1 -18.72 -13.64 26.35
C MET A 1 -19.77 -14.01 27.41
N THR A 2 -19.54 -15.07 28.19
CA THR A 2 -20.41 -15.48 29.32
C THR A 2 -20.07 -14.73 30.61
N ALA A 3 -20.96 -14.79 31.62
CA ALA A 3 -20.71 -14.18 32.93
C ALA A 3 -19.45 -14.74 33.63
N VAL A 4 -19.20 -16.06 33.49
CA VAL A 4 -18.01 -16.72 34.05
C VAL A 4 -16.73 -16.23 33.37
N GLN A 5 -16.76 -16.10 32.04
CA GLN A 5 -15.65 -15.54 31.27
C GLN A 5 -15.39 -14.08 31.66
N ALA A 6 -16.44 -13.25 31.76
CA ALA A 6 -16.32 -11.85 32.14
C ALA A 6 -15.70 -11.67 33.54
N ALA A 7 -16.12 -12.47 34.53
CA ALA A 7 -15.54 -12.46 35.87
C ALA A 7 -14.05 -12.87 35.87
N SER A 8 -13.70 -13.90 35.09
CA SER A 8 -12.32 -14.37 34.96
C SER A 8 -11.41 -13.32 34.32
N PHE A 9 -11.84 -12.72 33.20
CA PHE A 9 -11.08 -11.66 32.54
C PHE A 9 -11.03 -10.37 33.36
N THR A 10 -12.06 -10.05 34.15
CA THR A 10 -12.03 -8.92 35.10
C THR A 10 -10.92 -9.10 36.13
N LYS A 11 -10.73 -10.33 36.66
CA LYS A 11 -9.64 -10.63 37.60
C LYS A 11 -8.27 -10.47 36.96
N LEU A 12 -8.09 -10.97 35.73
CA LEU A 12 -6.85 -10.84 34.98
C LEU A 12 -6.52 -9.37 34.63
N ALA A 13 -7.53 -8.59 34.25
CA ALA A 13 -7.38 -7.15 34.00
C ALA A 13 -6.98 -6.40 35.28
N ALA A 14 -7.58 -6.74 36.43
CA ALA A 14 -7.25 -6.10 37.71
C ALA A 14 -5.82 -6.40 38.21
N THR A 15 -5.21 -7.50 37.76
CA THR A 15 -3.82 -7.87 38.09
C THR A 15 -2.83 -7.58 36.96
N ASN A 16 -3.24 -6.85 35.91
CA ASN A 16 -2.41 -6.57 34.72
C ASN A 16 -1.85 -7.83 34.03
N THR A 17 -2.56 -8.96 34.11
CA THR A 17 -2.14 -10.24 33.52
C THR A 17 -3.06 -10.69 32.38
N LEU A 18 -3.93 -9.81 31.87
CA LEU A 18 -4.86 -10.12 30.77
C LEU A 18 -4.15 -10.59 29.51
N SER A 19 -2.96 -10.06 29.21
CA SER A 19 -2.14 -10.43 28.06
C SER A 19 -1.75 -11.91 28.02
N THR A 20 -1.74 -12.59 29.18
CA THR A 20 -1.45 -14.04 29.29
C THR A 20 -2.52 -14.93 28.67
N ARG A 21 -3.75 -14.40 28.52
CA ARG A 21 -4.91 -15.09 27.92
C ARG A 21 -5.56 -14.23 26.84
N LEU A 22 -4.76 -13.44 26.13
CA LEU A 22 -5.23 -12.49 25.14
C LEU A 22 -6.02 -13.18 24.00
N PRO A 23 -5.57 -14.30 23.41
CA PRO A 23 -6.34 -14.97 22.36
C PRO A 23 -7.73 -15.40 22.83
N GLU A 24 -7.85 -15.97 24.04
CA GLU A 24 -9.14 -16.38 24.59
C GLU A 24 -10.02 -15.17 24.94
N PHE A 25 -9.42 -14.09 25.45
CA PHE A 25 -10.13 -12.85 25.73
C PHE A 25 -10.72 -12.24 24.46
N CYS A 26 -9.90 -12.08 23.42
CA CYS A 26 -10.31 -11.49 22.15
C CYS A 26 -11.37 -12.35 21.45
N SER A 27 -11.22 -13.67 21.47
CA SER A 27 -12.22 -14.59 20.94
C SER A 27 -13.54 -14.49 21.69
N ALA A 28 -13.51 -14.53 23.03
CA ALA A 28 -14.73 -14.49 23.85
C ALA A 28 -15.48 -13.15 23.77
N ALA A 29 -14.74 -12.04 23.66
CA ALA A 29 -15.26 -10.69 23.59
C ALA A 29 -15.47 -10.18 22.15
N HIS A 30 -15.17 -11.00 21.14
CA HIS A 30 -15.24 -10.61 19.73
C HIS A 30 -14.47 -9.28 19.48
N LEU A 31 -13.23 -9.21 19.97
CA LEU A 31 -12.37 -8.05 19.75
C LEU A 31 -11.47 -8.27 18.53
N LEU A 32 -11.21 -7.19 17.79
CA LEU A 32 -10.13 -7.15 16.82
C LEU A 32 -8.81 -7.18 17.58
N CYS A 33 -8.12 -8.32 17.56
CA CYS A 33 -6.81 -8.47 18.15
C CYS A 33 -5.86 -9.07 17.14
N PHE A 34 -4.64 -8.56 17.13
CA PHE A 34 -3.60 -9.03 16.24
C PHE A 34 -2.74 -10.04 16.98
N PRO A 35 -2.56 -11.26 16.44
CA PRO A 35 -1.67 -12.22 17.05
C PRO A 35 -0.21 -11.74 16.94
N GLU A 36 0.61 -12.12 17.91
CA GLU A 36 2.08 -11.99 17.77
C GLU A 36 2.55 -12.85 16.59
N VAL A 37 3.14 -12.21 15.59
CA VAL A 37 3.63 -12.90 14.40
C VAL A 37 5.00 -13.49 14.70
N ARG A 38 5.12 -14.82 14.63
CA ARG A 38 6.38 -15.53 14.93
C ARG A 38 7.17 -15.78 13.65
N PRO A 39 8.51 -15.63 13.66
CA PRO A 39 9.34 -16.01 12.52
C PRO A 39 9.26 -17.52 12.28
N SER A 40 9.01 -17.90 11.03
CA SER A 40 9.29 -19.26 10.56
C SER A 40 10.79 -19.42 10.38
N LEU A 41 11.33 -20.50 10.94
CA LEU A 41 12.73 -20.92 10.81
C LEU A 41 12.91 -22.02 9.77
N GLU A 42 11.85 -22.33 9.01
CA GLU A 42 11.90 -23.34 7.96
C GLU A 42 12.93 -22.98 6.89
N LYS A 43 13.70 -23.99 6.48
CA LYS A 43 14.73 -23.86 5.46
C LYS A 43 14.40 -24.78 4.31
N HIS A 44 14.43 -24.23 3.11
CA HIS A 44 14.20 -24.97 1.88
C HIS A 44 15.48 -24.97 1.04
N THR A 45 15.92 -26.16 0.65
CA THR A 45 17.16 -26.36 -0.14
C THR A 45 16.89 -26.64 -1.61
N LYS A 46 15.61 -26.75 -2.01
CA LYS A 46 15.16 -26.91 -3.40
C LYS A 46 14.22 -25.77 -3.79
N ASP A 47 13.90 -25.69 -5.07
CA ASP A 47 12.88 -24.79 -5.59
C ASP A 47 11.51 -25.25 -5.09
N GLU A 48 10.65 -24.30 -4.74
CA GLU A 48 9.36 -24.59 -4.09
C GLU A 48 8.19 -23.93 -4.83
N ASN A 49 7.02 -24.51 -4.61
CA ASN A 49 5.76 -24.06 -5.17
C ASN A 49 4.69 -23.98 -4.07
N PHE A 50 4.65 -22.85 -3.38
CA PHE A 50 3.70 -22.62 -2.29
C PHE A 50 2.32 -22.29 -2.83
N GLN A 51 1.37 -23.20 -2.65
CA GLN A 51 -0.01 -23.02 -3.13
C GLN A 51 -0.83 -22.10 -2.23
N THR A 52 -0.81 -22.33 -0.92
CA THR A 52 -1.68 -21.64 0.01
C THR A 52 -1.04 -21.50 1.38
N TYR A 53 -1.10 -20.30 1.93
CA TYR A 53 -0.63 -19.99 3.27
C TYR A 53 -1.61 -19.07 3.99
N HIS A 54 -2.18 -19.53 5.10
CA HIS A 54 -3.14 -18.76 5.92
C HIS A 54 -2.66 -18.57 7.37
N ASN A 55 -1.49 -19.08 7.73
CA ASN A 55 -1.01 -19.11 9.12
C ASN A 55 -0.23 -17.82 9.45
N GLY A 56 -0.36 -17.30 10.66
CA GLY A 56 0.30 -16.08 11.16
C GLY A 56 1.78 -16.29 11.50
N GLN A 57 2.50 -16.94 10.59
CA GLN A 57 3.91 -17.25 10.68
C GLN A 57 4.64 -16.43 9.59
N ASN A 58 5.69 -15.72 9.99
CA ASN A 58 6.47 -14.87 9.09
C ASN A 58 7.44 -15.71 8.27
N PHE A 59 7.42 -15.61 6.95
CA PHE A 59 8.48 -16.21 6.15
C PHE A 59 9.72 -15.34 6.24
N THR A 60 10.78 -15.90 6.81
CA THR A 60 11.98 -15.13 7.15
C THR A 60 12.88 -14.91 5.93
N ASN A 61 13.12 -15.93 5.11
CA ASN A 61 13.92 -15.80 3.90
C ASN A 61 13.77 -17.03 3.02
N TYR A 62 13.63 -16.83 1.71
CA TYR A 62 13.45 -17.92 0.76
C TYR A 62 14.09 -17.57 -0.60
N GLY A 63 14.56 -18.57 -1.35
CA GLY A 63 15.23 -18.36 -2.66
C GLY A 63 16.60 -17.66 -2.59
N ALA A 64 17.15 -17.46 -1.39
CA ALA A 64 18.38 -16.70 -1.23
C ALA A 64 19.62 -17.44 -1.76
N GLY A 65 20.46 -16.73 -2.52
CA GLY A 65 21.73 -17.29 -3.04
C GLY A 65 21.56 -18.35 -4.13
N ARG A 66 20.35 -18.48 -4.71
CA ARG A 66 20.08 -19.51 -5.72
C ARG A 66 20.70 -19.17 -7.06
N VAL A 67 21.09 -20.20 -7.80
CA VAL A 67 21.61 -20.09 -9.16
C VAL A 67 20.67 -20.85 -10.10
N ASN A 68 20.14 -20.17 -11.11
CA ASN A 68 19.04 -20.67 -11.96
C ASN A 68 17.82 -21.12 -11.13
N GLY A 69 16.86 -21.79 -11.75
CA GLY A 69 15.68 -22.33 -11.05
C GLY A 69 14.49 -21.38 -11.03
N ILE A 70 13.38 -21.88 -10.49
CA ILE A 70 12.15 -21.11 -10.37
C ILE A 70 11.41 -21.35 -9.06
N ASP A 71 11.16 -20.27 -8.33
CA ASP A 71 10.35 -20.30 -7.12
C ASP A 71 9.01 -19.62 -7.34
N THR A 72 7.95 -20.22 -6.79
CA THR A 72 6.59 -19.69 -6.96
C THR A 72 5.82 -19.65 -5.65
N PHE A 73 5.19 -18.50 -5.40
CA PHE A 73 4.26 -18.28 -4.31
C PHE A 73 2.91 -17.88 -4.88
N LYS A 74 1.85 -18.65 -4.59
CA LYS A 74 0.53 -18.39 -5.17
C LYS A 74 -0.37 -17.59 -4.25
N ASN A 75 -0.65 -18.08 -3.05
CA ASN A 75 -1.55 -17.42 -2.11
C ASN A 75 -0.90 -17.27 -0.74
N TYR A 76 -0.64 -16.03 -0.33
CA TYR A 76 -0.09 -15.67 0.96
C TYR A 76 -1.07 -14.77 1.72
N SER A 77 -1.65 -15.28 2.79
CA SER A 77 -2.61 -14.54 3.62
C SER A 77 -3.81 -13.98 2.84
N ASN A 78 -4.29 -14.74 1.86
CA ASN A 78 -5.48 -14.35 1.11
C ASN A 78 -6.76 -14.81 1.85
N ASP A 79 -7.87 -14.14 1.54
CA ASP A 79 -9.24 -14.37 2.05
C ASP A 79 -9.49 -13.87 3.48
N ILE A 80 -10.76 -13.57 3.78
CA ILE A 80 -11.26 -12.92 5.01
C ILE A 80 -10.93 -13.65 6.31
N PHE A 81 -10.59 -14.94 6.22
CA PHE A 81 -10.19 -15.75 7.37
C PHE A 81 -8.69 -15.71 7.65
N SER A 82 -7.92 -15.00 6.81
CA SER A 82 -6.49 -14.84 6.99
C SER A 82 -6.19 -13.96 8.21
N ILE A 83 -5.02 -14.16 8.79
CA ILE A 83 -4.57 -13.35 9.91
C ILE A 83 -4.26 -11.95 9.40
N PRO A 84 -4.82 -10.89 10.02
CA PRO A 84 -4.72 -9.53 9.51
C PRO A 84 -3.27 -9.03 9.47
N VAL A 85 -2.34 -9.60 10.26
CA VAL A 85 -0.94 -9.16 10.33
C VAL A 85 0.03 -10.19 9.82
N ASN A 86 0.82 -9.87 8.78
CA ASN A 86 1.93 -10.71 8.34
C ASN A 86 3.13 -9.90 7.86
N ALA A 87 4.29 -10.54 7.88
CA ALA A 87 5.53 -10.00 7.36
C ALA A 87 6.29 -11.06 6.55
N PHE A 88 6.65 -10.69 5.33
CA PHE A 88 7.53 -11.47 4.48
C PHE A 88 8.90 -10.78 4.42
N ARG A 89 9.94 -11.43 4.93
CA ARG A 89 11.24 -10.75 5.10
C ARG A 89 12.12 -10.81 3.86
N GLY A 90 12.18 -11.90 3.10
CA GLY A 90 13.06 -11.93 1.94
C GLY A 90 12.77 -13.04 0.94
N TYR A 91 12.74 -12.68 -0.34
CA TYR A 91 12.53 -13.60 -1.46
C TYR A 91 13.59 -13.38 -2.53
N SER A 92 14.28 -14.44 -2.94
CA SER A 92 15.28 -14.47 -4.01
C SER A 92 16.45 -13.49 -3.85
N ARG A 93 16.84 -13.16 -2.61
CA ARG A 93 17.97 -12.25 -2.36
C ARG A 93 19.30 -12.86 -2.81
N SER A 94 20.15 -12.08 -3.47
CA SER A 94 21.49 -12.52 -3.91
C SER A 94 21.47 -13.72 -4.87
N SER A 95 20.42 -13.86 -5.66
CA SER A 95 20.27 -14.93 -6.64
C SER A 95 20.93 -14.58 -7.98
N ILE A 96 21.28 -15.60 -8.78
CA ILE A 96 21.89 -15.45 -10.10
C ILE A 96 21.06 -16.24 -11.11
N ASP A 97 20.59 -15.60 -12.17
CA ASP A 97 19.76 -16.22 -13.23
C ASP A 97 18.46 -16.89 -12.74
N HIS A 98 18.12 -16.71 -11.46
CA HIS A 98 16.96 -17.30 -10.83
C HIS A 98 15.68 -16.57 -11.22
N ARG A 99 14.58 -17.33 -11.32
CA ARG A 99 13.25 -16.80 -11.63
C ARG A 99 12.33 -16.90 -10.42
N GLU A 100 11.57 -15.88 -10.15
CA GLU A 100 10.62 -15.91 -9.04
C GLU A 100 9.28 -15.30 -9.41
N SER A 101 8.19 -15.88 -8.87
CA SER A 101 6.85 -15.36 -9.03
C SER A 101 6.09 -15.36 -7.71
N PHE A 102 5.37 -14.28 -7.43
CA PHE A 102 4.53 -14.09 -6.25
C PHE A 102 3.16 -13.57 -6.70
N THR A 103 2.13 -14.42 -6.65
CA THR A 103 0.85 -14.16 -7.31
C THR A 103 -0.13 -13.36 -6.44
N GLY A 104 -0.21 -13.63 -5.15
CA GLY A 104 -1.16 -12.98 -4.27
C GLY A 104 -0.67 -12.90 -2.84
N TYR A 105 -0.63 -11.69 -2.31
CA TYR A 105 -0.38 -11.40 -0.91
C TYR A 105 -1.52 -10.53 -0.39
N ALA A 106 -2.28 -11.05 0.59
CA ALA A 106 -3.29 -10.30 1.33
C ALA A 106 -4.49 -9.84 0.50
N ASN A 107 -4.85 -10.62 -0.51
CA ASN A 107 -6.03 -10.35 -1.33
C ASN A 107 -7.33 -10.76 -0.64
N ASP A 108 -8.42 -10.06 -0.99
CA ASP A 108 -9.80 -10.34 -0.58
C ASP A 108 -9.99 -10.34 0.94
N ASN A 109 -9.30 -9.41 1.61
CA ASN A 109 -9.35 -9.24 3.04
C ASN A 109 -10.19 -8.02 3.44
N ASN A 110 -10.41 -7.84 4.74
CA ASN A 110 -11.08 -6.65 5.24
C ASN A 110 -10.08 -5.65 5.83
N VAL A 111 -9.49 -5.98 6.97
CA VAL A 111 -8.45 -5.17 7.62
C VAL A 111 -7.13 -5.92 7.50
N VAL A 112 -6.13 -5.32 6.86
CA VAL A 112 -4.81 -5.95 6.68
C VAL A 112 -3.69 -5.04 7.10
N ASP A 113 -2.67 -5.64 7.68
CA ASP A 113 -1.40 -5.06 8.10
C ASP A 113 -0.28 -5.95 7.56
N GLN A 114 0.29 -5.55 6.44
CA GLN A 114 1.21 -6.43 5.71
C GLN A 114 2.52 -5.74 5.46
N SER A 115 3.59 -6.51 5.57
CA SER A 115 4.91 -6.04 5.15
C SER A 115 5.61 -7.04 4.25
N PHE A 116 6.36 -6.52 3.30
CA PHE A 116 7.28 -7.26 2.43
C PHE A 116 8.62 -6.51 2.40
N ASN A 117 9.69 -7.15 2.85
CA ASN A 117 10.96 -6.44 3.04
C ASN A 117 11.81 -6.43 1.77
N THR A 118 12.22 -7.60 1.25
CA THR A 118 13.11 -7.63 0.07
C THR A 118 12.66 -8.65 -0.95
N TYR A 119 12.50 -8.22 -2.20
CA TYR A 119 12.19 -9.08 -3.34
C TYR A 119 13.30 -8.95 -4.38
N GLY A 120 14.02 -10.05 -4.66
CA GLY A 120 15.03 -10.12 -5.72
C GLY A 120 16.23 -9.19 -5.55
N SER A 121 16.48 -8.66 -4.36
CA SER A 121 17.56 -7.68 -4.11
C SER A 121 18.95 -8.31 -4.18
N ASN A 122 19.96 -7.55 -4.59
CA ASN A 122 21.36 -8.00 -4.79
C ASN A 122 21.51 -9.14 -5.81
N SER A 123 20.53 -9.35 -6.67
CA SER A 123 20.51 -10.45 -7.63
C SER A 123 21.06 -10.04 -9.00
N ALA A 124 21.61 -10.99 -9.75
CA ALA A 124 22.29 -10.71 -11.01
C ALA A 124 21.89 -11.70 -12.13
N GLY A 125 22.23 -11.33 -13.36
CA GLY A 125 22.04 -12.17 -14.54
C GLY A 125 20.64 -12.05 -15.15
N GLU A 126 20.31 -12.97 -16.05
CA GLU A 126 19.08 -12.94 -16.86
C GLU A 126 17.84 -13.46 -16.11
N GLY A 127 17.96 -13.60 -14.79
CA GLY A 127 16.86 -13.96 -13.91
C GLY A 127 15.72 -12.94 -13.94
N SER A 128 14.52 -13.39 -13.59
CA SER A 128 13.33 -12.54 -13.64
C SER A 128 12.49 -12.65 -12.37
N GLY A 129 11.82 -11.57 -12.00
CA GLY A 129 10.89 -11.57 -10.87
C GLY A 129 9.54 -10.97 -11.24
N GLU A 130 8.47 -11.61 -10.74
CA GLU A 130 7.10 -11.17 -10.96
C GLU A 130 6.35 -11.11 -9.62
N PHE A 131 5.78 -9.95 -9.30
CA PHE A 131 4.86 -9.77 -8.18
C PHE A 131 3.51 -9.32 -8.72
N LYS A 132 2.48 -10.16 -8.66
CA LYS A 132 1.19 -9.85 -9.31
C LYS A 132 0.30 -9.00 -8.43
N ASN A 133 0.03 -9.40 -7.19
CA ASN A 133 -0.95 -8.68 -6.37
C ASN A 133 -0.50 -8.56 -4.94
N TYR A 134 -0.39 -7.32 -4.47
CA TYR A 134 -0.26 -6.99 -3.07
C TYR A 134 -1.50 -6.26 -2.59
N SER A 135 -2.41 -7.00 -1.95
CA SER A 135 -3.70 -6.55 -1.45
C SER A 135 -4.61 -6.06 -2.58
N SER A 136 -5.48 -6.93 -3.08
CA SER A 136 -6.62 -6.54 -3.91
C SER A 136 -7.93 -6.71 -3.13
N ASN A 137 -8.89 -5.81 -3.33
CA ASN A 137 -10.22 -5.87 -2.70
C ASN A 137 -10.21 -5.77 -1.17
N SER A 138 -9.19 -5.12 -0.59
CA SER A 138 -9.11 -4.89 0.85
C SER A 138 -9.83 -3.61 1.26
N ASN A 139 -10.66 -3.67 2.30
CA ASN A 139 -11.38 -2.48 2.76
C ASN A 139 -10.42 -1.47 3.44
N VAL A 140 -9.66 -1.91 4.43
CA VAL A 140 -8.66 -1.11 5.14
C VAL A 140 -7.31 -1.81 5.03
N ALA A 141 -6.44 -1.29 4.17
CA ALA A 141 -5.13 -1.87 3.95
C ALA A 141 -4.02 -1.01 4.55
N GLU A 142 -3.14 -1.60 5.35
CA GLU A 142 -1.91 -0.99 5.83
C GLU A 142 -0.74 -1.79 5.25
N LEU A 143 -0.13 -1.31 4.16
CA LEU A 143 0.89 -2.07 3.43
C LEU A 143 2.24 -1.36 3.43
N ARG A 144 3.29 -2.18 3.52
CA ARG A 144 4.68 -1.74 3.55
C ARG A 144 5.53 -2.61 2.64
N PHE A 145 6.07 -2.04 1.59
CA PHE A 145 7.06 -2.71 0.74
C PHE A 145 8.40 -1.98 0.85
N THR A 146 9.44 -2.67 1.30
CA THR A 146 10.73 -2.01 1.55
C THR A 146 11.61 -1.94 0.30
N ALA A 147 11.87 -3.06 -0.37
CA ALA A 147 12.78 -3.11 -1.51
C ALA A 147 12.37 -4.14 -2.55
N TYR A 148 12.12 -3.68 -3.77
CA TYR A 148 11.84 -4.49 -4.94
C TYR A 148 12.97 -4.31 -5.95
N SER A 149 13.77 -5.35 -6.16
CA SER A 149 14.87 -5.37 -7.12
C SER A 149 15.88 -4.23 -6.93
N ASP A 150 16.29 -4.02 -5.68
CA ASP A 150 17.40 -3.13 -5.36
C ASP A 150 18.75 -3.83 -5.54
N ASP A 151 19.76 -3.08 -5.96
CA ASP A 151 21.15 -3.50 -6.14
C ASP A 151 21.30 -4.67 -7.14
N THR A 152 20.47 -4.68 -8.19
CA THR A 152 20.40 -5.75 -9.19
C THR A 152 21.15 -5.45 -10.49
N VAL A 153 21.48 -6.51 -11.24
CA VAL A 153 22.21 -6.41 -12.50
C VAL A 153 21.56 -7.25 -13.59
N ASN A 154 21.16 -6.61 -14.69
CA ASN A 154 20.59 -7.18 -15.92
C ASN A 154 19.31 -8.00 -15.74
N ARG A 155 18.51 -7.71 -14.70
CA ARG A 155 17.28 -8.46 -14.39
C ARG A 155 16.06 -7.91 -15.12
N LYS A 156 15.05 -8.76 -15.29
CA LYS A 156 13.70 -8.39 -15.77
C LYS A 156 12.69 -8.52 -14.64
N GLN A 157 11.96 -7.46 -14.33
CA GLN A 157 11.19 -7.38 -13.10
C GLN A 157 9.84 -6.73 -13.37
N SER A 158 8.77 -7.33 -12.84
CA SER A 158 7.42 -6.79 -12.99
C SER A 158 6.62 -6.82 -11.68
N PHE A 159 6.01 -5.69 -11.33
CA PHE A 159 5.09 -5.55 -10.22
C PHE A 159 3.74 -5.10 -10.76
N SER A 160 2.72 -5.93 -10.66
CA SER A 160 1.47 -5.70 -11.39
C SER A 160 0.46 -4.85 -10.60
N SER A 161 0.36 -5.03 -9.28
CA SER A 161 -0.76 -4.44 -8.54
C SER A 161 -0.46 -4.20 -7.06
N TYR A 162 -0.61 -2.95 -6.62
CA TYR A 162 -0.41 -2.50 -5.24
C TYR A 162 -1.68 -1.79 -4.74
N ASN A 163 -2.37 -2.42 -3.80
CA ASN A 163 -3.59 -1.93 -3.17
C ASN A 163 -4.72 -1.54 -4.16
N GLU A 164 -5.19 -2.49 -4.94
CA GLU A 164 -6.21 -2.26 -5.96
C GLU A 164 -7.61 -2.50 -5.42
N ASN A 165 -8.59 -1.69 -5.86
CA ASN A 165 -9.98 -1.76 -5.41
C ASN A 165 -10.13 -1.63 -3.88
N GLY A 166 -9.23 -0.87 -3.25
CA GLY A 166 -9.21 -0.62 -1.82
C GLY A 166 -10.08 0.56 -1.43
N ASN A 167 -10.57 0.59 -0.18
CA ASN A 167 -11.40 1.70 0.29
C ASN A 167 -10.59 2.71 1.12
N ALA A 168 -9.77 2.24 2.04
CA ALA A 168 -9.02 3.05 3.00
C ALA A 168 -7.66 2.45 3.38
N GLY A 169 -6.88 3.22 4.13
CA GLY A 169 -5.65 2.81 4.80
C GLY A 169 -4.38 3.43 4.21
N ASP A 170 -3.23 3.20 4.87
CA ASP A 170 -1.95 3.83 4.50
C ASP A 170 -1.03 2.85 3.75
N GLN A 171 -0.37 3.40 2.74
CA GLN A 171 0.48 2.62 1.84
C GLN A 171 1.87 3.20 1.76
N THR A 172 2.86 2.33 1.86
CA THR A 172 4.26 2.73 1.70
C THR A 172 5.00 1.79 0.76
N PHE A 173 5.61 2.37 -0.27
CA PHE A 173 6.53 1.68 -1.16
C PHE A 173 7.88 2.39 -1.11
N ARG A 174 8.87 1.80 -0.45
CA ARG A 174 10.14 2.46 -0.23
C ARG A 174 11.02 2.45 -1.47
N SER A 175 11.31 1.28 -2.05
CA SER A 175 12.29 1.24 -3.13
C SER A 175 11.94 0.25 -4.22
N TYR A 176 12.04 0.72 -5.46
CA TYR A 176 11.92 -0.06 -6.68
C TYR A 176 13.14 0.18 -7.57
N GLY A 177 13.95 -0.84 -7.86
CA GLY A 177 15.01 -0.76 -8.86
C GLY A 177 16.20 0.14 -8.47
N LYS A 178 16.45 0.38 -7.18
CA LYS A 178 17.51 1.30 -6.75
C LYS A 178 18.90 0.71 -6.97
N ASN A 179 19.86 1.52 -7.40
CA ASN A 179 21.25 1.12 -7.71
C ASN A 179 21.34 -0.02 -8.73
N SER A 180 20.35 -0.16 -9.61
CA SER A 180 20.30 -1.22 -10.61
C SER A 180 21.20 -0.94 -11.83
N PHE A 181 21.68 -1.98 -12.51
CA PHE A 181 22.44 -1.85 -13.76
C PHE A 181 21.83 -2.69 -14.87
N GLY A 182 21.37 -2.05 -15.95
CA GLY A 182 20.83 -2.74 -17.13
C GLY A 182 19.46 -3.40 -16.94
N ASP A 183 18.77 -3.11 -15.83
CA ASP A 183 17.51 -3.75 -15.48
C ASP A 183 16.33 -3.25 -16.33
N LYS A 184 15.35 -4.13 -16.50
CA LYS A 184 14.05 -3.85 -17.12
C LYS A 184 12.94 -4.00 -16.10
N ASN A 185 12.26 -2.90 -15.82
CA ASN A 185 11.51 -2.69 -14.59
C ASN A 185 10.10 -2.19 -14.89
N ASP A 186 9.08 -3.02 -14.72
CA ASP A 186 7.70 -2.67 -15.02
C ASP A 186 6.85 -2.61 -13.75
N PHE A 187 6.21 -1.48 -13.49
CA PHE A 187 5.22 -1.29 -12.42
C PHE A 187 3.88 -0.97 -13.06
N THR A 188 2.85 -1.81 -12.87
CA THR A 188 1.60 -1.69 -13.64
C THR A 188 0.52 -0.87 -12.94
N GLY A 189 0.25 -1.10 -11.66
CA GLY A 189 -0.88 -0.47 -10.97
C GLY A 189 -0.60 -0.16 -9.51
N TYR A 190 -0.82 1.09 -9.13
CA TYR A 190 -0.83 1.56 -7.75
C TYR A 190 -2.16 2.26 -7.48
N GLY A 191 -3.00 1.62 -6.66
CA GLY A 191 -4.24 2.20 -6.18
C GLY A 191 -5.37 2.25 -7.21
N THR A 192 -5.31 1.52 -8.32
CA THR A 192 -6.37 1.60 -9.35
C THR A 192 -7.73 1.20 -8.75
N ASP A 193 -8.77 1.95 -9.11
CA ASP A 193 -10.15 1.71 -8.69
C ASP A 193 -10.35 1.79 -7.15
N SER A 194 -9.50 2.55 -6.45
CA SER A 194 -9.55 2.70 -4.98
C SER A 194 -10.18 4.03 -4.55
N ASN A 195 -10.68 4.12 -3.31
CA ASN A 195 -11.34 5.32 -2.81
C ASN A 195 -10.36 6.37 -2.25
N VAL A 196 -10.03 6.29 -0.95
CA VAL A 196 -9.12 7.22 -0.27
C VAL A 196 -7.93 6.43 0.25
N VAL A 197 -6.76 6.64 -0.35
CA VAL A 197 -5.55 5.92 0.04
C VAL A 197 -4.43 6.93 0.20
N SER A 198 -4.03 7.18 1.45
CA SER A 198 -2.82 7.93 1.74
C SER A 198 -1.63 7.06 1.37
N SER A 199 -0.82 7.55 0.45
CA SER A 199 0.26 6.76 -0.14
C SER A 199 1.59 7.53 -0.12
N SER A 200 2.67 6.77 0.05
CA SER A 200 4.03 7.29 0.00
C SER A 200 4.95 6.37 -0.80
N PHE A 201 5.59 6.93 -1.82
CA PHE A 201 6.57 6.24 -2.66
C PHE A 201 7.94 6.90 -2.50
N THR A 202 8.92 6.20 -1.92
CA THR A 202 10.20 6.84 -1.59
C THR A 202 11.15 6.89 -2.81
N ASN A 203 11.36 5.80 -3.54
CA ASN A 203 12.33 5.77 -4.65
C ASN A 203 11.90 4.83 -5.78
N TYR A 204 11.79 5.37 -7.00
CA TYR A 204 11.68 4.58 -8.22
C TYR A 204 12.93 4.79 -9.09
N GLY A 205 13.67 3.72 -9.40
CA GLY A 205 14.83 3.75 -10.31
C GLY A 205 16.06 4.54 -9.80
N LYS A 206 16.12 4.92 -8.53
CA LYS A 206 17.16 5.82 -8.00
C LYS A 206 18.57 5.27 -8.19
N LYS A 207 19.49 6.08 -8.73
CA LYS A 207 20.92 5.75 -8.98
C LYS A 207 21.14 4.54 -9.89
N GLY A 208 20.15 4.16 -10.69
CA GLY A 208 20.29 3.12 -11.70
C GLY A 208 21.13 3.57 -12.91
N THR A 209 21.71 2.61 -13.62
CA THR A 209 22.49 2.85 -14.85
C THR A 209 21.95 1.99 -15.98
N ALA A 210 21.75 2.57 -17.16
CA ALA A 210 21.31 1.87 -18.37
C ALA A 210 20.02 1.04 -18.22
N GLY A 211 19.17 1.39 -17.25
CA GLY A 211 17.90 0.71 -17.00
C GLY A 211 16.79 1.22 -17.91
N ASN A 212 15.79 0.38 -18.15
CA ASN A 212 14.53 0.76 -18.79
C ASN A 212 13.38 0.47 -17.84
N SER A 213 12.65 1.50 -17.42
CA SER A 213 11.58 1.34 -16.43
C SER A 213 10.27 1.99 -16.87
N THR A 214 9.16 1.30 -16.65
CA THR A 214 7.81 1.77 -16.98
C THR A 214 6.93 1.74 -15.74
N PHE A 215 6.34 2.89 -15.41
CA PHE A 215 5.25 2.99 -14.44
C PHE A 215 3.94 3.22 -15.20
N THR A 216 3.05 2.25 -15.21
CA THR A 216 1.89 2.28 -16.11
C THR A 216 0.74 3.09 -15.52
N ASN A 217 0.29 2.79 -14.29
CA ASN A 217 -0.89 3.44 -13.71
C ASN A 217 -0.67 3.80 -12.26
N TYR A 218 -0.83 5.08 -11.95
CA TYR A 218 -1.02 5.57 -10.59
C TYR A 218 -2.37 6.26 -10.49
N GLY A 219 -3.17 5.85 -9.51
CA GLY A 219 -4.42 6.52 -9.15
C GLY A 219 -5.49 6.57 -10.24
N VAL A 220 -5.49 5.60 -11.15
CA VAL A 220 -6.51 5.53 -12.21
C VAL A 220 -7.86 5.14 -11.60
N ASN A 221 -8.92 5.85 -11.98
CA ASN A 221 -10.27 5.71 -11.39
C ASN A 221 -10.32 5.87 -9.85
N MET A 222 -9.34 6.53 -9.23
CA MET A 222 -9.40 6.77 -7.79
C MET A 222 -10.35 7.91 -7.43
N ASN A 223 -10.93 7.88 -6.22
CA ASN A 223 -11.73 9.00 -5.74
C ASN A 223 -10.84 10.17 -5.28
N ASP A 224 -9.99 9.95 -4.27
CA ASP A 224 -9.09 10.99 -3.73
C ASP A 224 -7.66 10.46 -3.56
N PRO A 225 -6.90 10.33 -4.66
CA PRO A 225 -5.49 9.97 -4.61
C PRO A 225 -4.67 11.07 -3.90
N GLN A 226 -3.91 10.65 -2.88
CA GLN A 226 -2.95 11.50 -2.17
C GLN A 226 -1.62 10.76 -2.04
N GLU A 227 -0.64 11.15 -2.85
CA GLU A 227 0.68 10.52 -2.91
C GLU A 227 1.83 11.51 -2.69
N LYS A 228 2.86 11.00 -2.02
CA LYS A 228 4.10 11.70 -1.72
C LYS A 228 5.27 10.93 -2.32
N PHE A 229 5.56 11.21 -3.58
CA PHE A 229 6.76 10.73 -4.26
C PHE A 229 7.99 11.45 -3.72
N GLN A 230 8.90 10.75 -3.05
CA GLN A 230 10.15 11.36 -2.62
C GLN A 230 11.19 11.46 -3.73
N SER A 231 11.27 10.47 -4.62
CA SER A 231 12.17 10.49 -5.78
C SER A 231 11.73 9.55 -6.88
N TYR A 232 11.80 10.02 -8.13
CA TYR A 232 11.59 9.23 -9.33
C TYR A 232 12.76 9.47 -10.28
N GLY A 233 13.53 8.42 -10.62
CA GLY A 233 14.67 8.49 -11.53
C GLY A 233 15.90 9.25 -11.02
N ASP A 234 15.93 9.66 -9.75
CA ASP A 234 17.02 10.47 -9.20
C ASP A 234 18.40 9.84 -9.34
N GLY A 235 19.35 10.58 -9.91
CA GLY A 235 20.75 10.18 -10.02
C GLY A 235 21.00 9.06 -11.03
N THR A 236 20.05 8.79 -11.93
CA THR A 236 20.22 7.79 -12.99
C THR A 236 21.16 8.24 -14.10
N VAL A 237 21.79 7.26 -14.75
CA VAL A 237 22.69 7.47 -15.90
C VAL A 237 22.22 6.63 -17.08
N SER A 238 22.00 7.27 -18.23
CA SER A 238 21.58 6.61 -19.47
C SER A 238 20.32 5.76 -19.31
N ALA A 239 19.42 6.14 -18.41
CA ALA A 239 18.20 5.38 -18.13
C ALA A 239 17.04 5.89 -18.99
N THR A 240 16.14 4.99 -19.36
CA THR A 240 14.84 5.37 -19.94
C THR A 240 13.76 5.08 -18.92
N HIS A 241 13.02 6.10 -18.52
CA HIS A 241 11.84 5.95 -17.69
C HIS A 241 10.60 6.35 -18.48
N SER A 242 9.45 5.77 -18.16
CA SER A 242 8.19 6.23 -18.70
C SER A 242 7.08 6.11 -17.67
N PHE A 243 6.17 7.08 -17.68
CA PHE A 243 4.99 7.07 -16.84
C PHE A 243 3.75 7.16 -17.74
N ALA A 244 2.96 6.09 -17.84
CA ALA A 244 1.91 6.03 -18.84
C ALA A 244 0.66 6.84 -18.43
N ASN A 245 0.10 6.56 -17.25
CA ASN A 245 -1.15 7.16 -16.79
C ASN A 245 -1.05 7.61 -15.34
N TYR A 246 -1.14 8.92 -15.14
CA TYR A 246 -1.12 9.56 -13.84
C TYR A 246 -2.47 10.20 -13.52
N ARG A 247 -3.17 9.67 -12.51
CA ARG A 247 -4.52 10.11 -12.08
C ARG A 247 -5.54 10.19 -13.22
N ASP A 248 -5.42 9.31 -14.20
CA ASP A 248 -6.35 9.26 -15.33
C ASP A 248 -7.73 8.79 -14.85
N GLN A 249 -8.78 9.54 -15.17
CA GLN A 249 -10.16 9.28 -14.73
C GLN A 249 -10.39 9.31 -13.20
N ALA A 250 -9.42 9.79 -12.42
CA ALA A 250 -9.61 10.05 -10.99
C ALA A 250 -10.67 11.13 -10.75
N ASN A 251 -11.32 11.14 -9.58
CA ASN A 251 -12.27 12.19 -9.24
C ASN A 251 -11.53 13.50 -8.89
N VAL A 252 -10.60 13.47 -7.93
CA VAL A 252 -9.73 14.60 -7.50
C VAL A 252 -8.27 14.12 -7.34
N GLY A 253 -7.38 14.88 -6.71
CA GLY A 253 -6.07 14.42 -6.28
C GLY A 253 -5.14 15.53 -5.78
N TYR A 254 -4.32 15.20 -4.78
CA TYR A 254 -3.36 16.12 -4.16
C TYR A 254 -2.01 15.46 -3.96
N ASP A 255 -1.15 15.54 -4.98
CA ASP A 255 0.12 14.83 -4.95
C ASP A 255 1.32 15.75 -4.86
N SER A 256 2.45 15.18 -4.44
CA SER A 256 3.70 15.91 -4.42
C SER A 256 4.88 15.04 -4.81
N PHE A 257 5.78 15.65 -5.58
CA PHE A 257 7.08 15.12 -5.95
C PHE A 257 8.15 15.96 -5.27
N GLN A 258 8.90 15.34 -4.36
CA GLN A 258 10.07 15.98 -3.76
C GLN A 258 11.20 16.10 -4.78
N SER A 259 11.39 15.10 -5.63
CA SER A 259 12.22 15.15 -6.83
C SER A 259 11.70 14.23 -7.93
N TYR A 260 11.88 14.69 -9.16
CA TYR A 260 11.60 13.96 -10.38
C TYR A 260 12.78 14.17 -11.32
N GLU A 261 13.47 13.11 -11.70
CA GLU A 261 14.69 13.09 -12.52
C GLU A 261 15.79 14.05 -12.04
N LYS A 262 15.99 14.16 -10.73
CA LYS A 262 17.02 15.05 -10.20
C LYS A 262 18.41 14.45 -10.43
N ASN A 263 19.38 15.29 -10.83
CA ASN A 263 20.79 14.93 -11.02
C ASN A 263 21.01 13.74 -11.97
N THR A 264 20.22 13.63 -13.03
CA THR A 264 20.36 12.55 -14.02
C THR A 264 21.31 12.92 -15.16
N PHE A 265 21.85 11.92 -15.85
CA PHE A 265 22.74 12.12 -16.98
C PHE A 265 22.32 11.26 -18.18
N ALA A 266 22.10 11.87 -19.33
CA ALA A 266 21.74 11.18 -20.58
C ALA A 266 20.50 10.26 -20.48
N SER A 267 19.60 10.53 -19.55
CA SER A 267 18.34 9.83 -19.33
C SER A 267 17.19 10.49 -20.10
N THR A 268 16.17 9.69 -20.41
CA THR A 268 14.93 10.14 -21.03
C THR A 268 13.75 9.73 -20.17
N VAL A 269 12.83 10.66 -19.91
CA VAL A 269 11.54 10.34 -19.28
C VAL A 269 10.41 11.14 -19.87
N ASN A 270 9.23 10.52 -19.93
CA ASN A 270 8.00 11.23 -20.27
C ASN A 270 6.81 10.72 -19.45
N PHE A 271 5.97 11.66 -19.02
CA PHE A 271 4.58 11.38 -18.70
C PHE A 271 3.77 11.31 -19.99
N LYS A 272 3.15 10.18 -20.29
CA LYS A 272 2.30 10.05 -21.47
C LYS A 272 0.95 10.74 -21.26
N ASN A 273 0.24 10.40 -20.19
CA ASN A 273 -1.03 11.00 -19.79
C ASN A 273 -0.94 11.50 -18.34
N TYR A 274 -1.15 12.79 -18.13
CA TYR A 274 -0.98 13.42 -16.82
C TYR A 274 -2.21 14.22 -16.40
N GLY A 275 -2.82 13.81 -15.28
CA GLY A 275 -3.77 14.63 -14.55
C GLY A 275 -5.16 14.73 -15.17
N ASN A 276 -5.57 13.75 -15.96
CA ASN A 276 -6.89 13.70 -16.62
C ASN A 276 -8.00 13.33 -15.60
N SER A 277 -8.10 14.07 -14.48
CA SER A 277 -9.14 13.89 -13.46
C SER A 277 -10.44 14.59 -13.83
N GLY A 278 -11.55 14.15 -13.23
CA GLY A 278 -12.88 14.72 -13.42
C GLY A 278 -13.03 16.11 -12.78
N ASN A 279 -12.42 16.32 -11.61
CA ASN A 279 -12.38 17.60 -10.92
C ASN A 279 -10.94 18.14 -10.81
N PRO A 280 -10.78 19.46 -10.61
CA PRO A 280 -9.48 20.06 -10.36
C PRO A 280 -8.76 19.44 -9.17
N GLY A 281 -7.53 19.00 -9.39
CA GLY A 281 -6.57 18.63 -8.36
C GLY A 281 -5.34 19.53 -8.38
N SER A 282 -4.42 19.31 -7.45
CA SER A 282 -3.17 20.07 -7.41
C SER A 282 -1.96 19.18 -7.19
N ASP A 283 -0.92 19.39 -7.97
CA ASP A 283 0.33 18.67 -7.82
C ASP A 283 1.48 19.64 -7.57
N THR A 284 2.46 19.24 -6.76
CA THR A 284 3.66 20.06 -6.52
C THR A 284 4.92 19.29 -6.83
N PHE A 285 5.69 19.78 -7.81
CA PHE A 285 7.07 19.36 -8.05
C PHE A 285 8.02 20.33 -7.36
N LYS A 286 8.67 19.86 -6.28
CA LYS A 286 9.69 20.66 -5.59
C LYS A 286 11.00 20.71 -6.37
N GLY A 287 11.34 19.65 -7.11
CA GLY A 287 12.51 19.59 -7.98
C GLY A 287 12.23 18.75 -9.22
N TYR A 288 12.17 19.37 -10.39
CA TYR A 288 11.85 18.72 -11.66
C TYR A 288 13.04 18.80 -12.62
N ALA A 289 13.65 17.66 -12.94
CA ALA A 289 14.89 17.59 -13.72
C ALA A 289 16.04 18.45 -13.15
N LYS A 290 15.99 18.83 -11.86
CA LYS A 290 16.98 19.74 -11.28
C LYS A 290 18.39 19.12 -11.34
N GLY A 291 19.34 19.82 -11.95
CA GLY A 291 20.72 19.33 -12.11
C GLY A 291 20.88 18.20 -13.12
N ALA A 292 19.86 17.97 -13.96
CA ALA A 292 19.89 16.97 -15.01
C ALA A 292 20.72 17.48 -16.22
N GLU A 293 21.66 16.68 -16.72
CA GLU A 293 22.49 16.97 -17.89
C GLU A 293 22.24 16.03 -19.08
N ARG A 294 22.09 16.60 -20.29
CA ARG A 294 21.83 15.85 -21.53
C ARG A 294 20.56 14.98 -21.49
N ASN A 295 19.56 15.39 -20.71
CA ASN A 295 18.32 14.65 -20.54
C ASN A 295 17.19 15.21 -21.41
N THR A 296 16.18 14.36 -21.66
CA THR A 296 14.88 14.78 -22.17
C THR A 296 13.82 14.39 -21.16
N VAL A 297 13.14 15.37 -20.58
CA VAL A 297 12.13 15.19 -19.54
C VAL A 297 10.88 15.93 -19.98
N GLY A 298 9.72 15.29 -19.99
CA GLY A 298 8.53 16.01 -20.43
C GLY A 298 7.19 15.38 -20.16
N PHE A 299 6.18 16.08 -20.67
CA PHE A 299 4.79 15.65 -20.69
C PHE A 299 4.33 15.55 -22.14
N THR A 300 3.96 14.35 -22.58
CA THR A 300 3.33 14.14 -23.87
C THR A 300 1.91 14.69 -23.85
N GLY A 301 1.15 14.40 -22.80
CA GLY A 301 -0.22 14.89 -22.58
C GLY A 301 -0.39 15.42 -21.15
N TYR A 302 -0.90 16.65 -21.05
CA TYR A 302 -1.09 17.36 -19.79
C TYR A 302 -2.50 17.96 -19.70
N SER A 303 -3.25 17.70 -18.64
CA SER A 303 -4.64 18.13 -18.46
C SER A 303 -4.81 19.51 -17.81
N VAL A 304 -5.88 20.21 -18.18
CA VAL A 304 -6.36 21.45 -17.49
C VAL A 304 -6.77 21.24 -16.04
N ASN A 305 -7.22 20.04 -15.68
CA ASN A 305 -7.76 19.73 -14.35
C ASN A 305 -6.67 19.44 -13.32
N THR A 306 -5.40 19.66 -13.66
CA THR A 306 -4.29 19.58 -12.71
C THR A 306 -3.57 20.91 -12.63
N ASN A 307 -3.65 21.55 -11.47
CA ASN A 307 -2.84 22.71 -11.13
C ASN A 307 -1.46 22.24 -10.65
N ALA A 308 -0.53 21.99 -11.58
CA ALA A 308 0.84 21.60 -11.24
C ALA A 308 1.73 22.82 -10.99
N THR A 309 2.40 22.83 -9.84
CA THR A 309 3.39 23.85 -9.48
C THR A 309 4.80 23.29 -9.54
N PHE A 310 5.70 23.94 -10.28
CA PHE A 310 7.13 23.58 -10.35
C PHE A 310 7.96 24.62 -9.61
N LYS A 311 8.59 24.22 -8.50
CA LYS A 311 9.41 25.15 -7.66
C LYS A 311 10.82 25.33 -8.21
N ASP A 312 11.56 24.24 -8.30
CA ASP A 312 12.87 24.19 -8.95
C ASP A 312 12.81 23.28 -10.18
N TYR A 313 13.28 23.75 -11.33
CA TYR A 313 13.29 22.93 -12.56
C TYR A 313 14.50 23.18 -13.47
N ALA A 314 14.83 22.21 -14.33
CA ALA A 314 15.83 22.42 -15.38
C ALA A 314 15.33 23.38 -16.47
N LYS A 315 16.22 24.25 -16.95
CA LYS A 315 15.91 25.23 -17.99
C LYS A 315 16.01 24.66 -19.41
N GLU A 316 16.71 23.54 -19.56
CA GLU A 316 16.96 22.87 -20.82
C GLU A 316 16.55 21.40 -20.72
N GLY A 317 16.24 20.77 -21.86
CA GLY A 317 15.82 19.37 -21.90
C GLY A 317 14.41 19.11 -21.36
N VAL A 318 13.65 20.15 -21.03
CA VAL A 318 12.26 20.04 -20.56
C VAL A 318 11.29 20.37 -21.70
N SER A 319 10.24 19.54 -21.89
CA SER A 319 9.21 19.80 -22.91
C SER A 319 7.79 19.46 -22.48
N PHE A 320 6.82 20.19 -23.03
CA PHE A 320 5.38 19.95 -22.88
C PHE A 320 4.78 19.89 -24.28
N ALA A 321 4.40 18.69 -24.72
CA ALA A 321 4.04 18.46 -26.12
C ALA A 321 2.57 18.80 -26.43
N SER A 322 1.64 18.44 -25.55
CA SER A 322 0.22 18.73 -25.75
C SER A 322 -0.51 19.04 -24.45
N TYR A 323 -1.45 19.99 -24.57
CA TYR A 323 -2.30 20.45 -23.48
C TYR A 323 -3.73 20.03 -23.78
N ASN A 324 -4.28 19.12 -22.97
CA ASN A 324 -5.60 18.56 -23.17
C ASN A 324 -6.63 19.43 -22.44
N THR A 325 -7.33 20.26 -23.22
CA THR A 325 -8.40 21.15 -22.72
C THR A 325 -9.75 20.44 -22.58
N SER A 326 -9.86 19.23 -23.10
CA SER A 326 -11.09 18.45 -23.06
C SER A 326 -10.95 17.35 -22.02
N SER A 327 -11.89 17.30 -21.07
CA SER A 327 -12.06 16.22 -20.09
C SER A 327 -12.45 14.87 -20.73
N SER A 328 -12.35 14.74 -22.05
CA SER A 328 -12.53 13.49 -22.78
C SER A 328 -11.33 12.59 -22.49
N SER A 329 -11.56 11.64 -21.59
CA SER A 329 -10.62 10.58 -21.24
C SER A 329 -10.00 9.98 -22.49
N SER A 330 -8.67 10.06 -22.60
CA SER A 330 -7.95 9.16 -23.49
C SER A 330 -8.30 7.73 -23.07
N THR A 331 -8.87 6.94 -23.97
CA THR A 331 -9.20 5.54 -23.70
C THR A 331 -7.95 4.83 -23.19
N VAL A 332 -7.94 4.48 -21.91
CA VAL A 332 -6.91 3.63 -21.31
C VAL A 332 -6.86 2.36 -22.16
N GLY A 333 -5.68 2.04 -22.70
CA GLY A 333 -5.48 0.93 -23.63
C GLY A 333 -6.12 -0.36 -23.10
N GLY A 334 -6.77 -1.11 -24.00
CA GLY A 334 -7.73 -2.21 -23.75
C GLY A 334 -7.30 -3.39 -22.85
N SER A 335 -6.14 -3.33 -22.22
CA SER A 335 -5.69 -4.28 -21.20
C SER A 335 -6.42 -4.08 -19.86
N LEU A 336 -6.70 -2.83 -19.46
CA LEU A 336 -7.44 -2.54 -18.21
C LEU A 336 -8.95 -2.76 -18.33
N VAL A 337 -9.49 -2.80 -19.55
CA VAL A 337 -10.92 -3.08 -19.84
C VAL A 337 -11.33 -4.48 -19.36
N LYS A 338 -10.37 -5.37 -19.05
CA LYS A 338 -10.65 -6.70 -18.49
C LYS A 338 -10.81 -6.74 -16.97
N ARG A 339 -10.56 -5.64 -16.24
CA ARG A 339 -10.83 -5.58 -14.79
C ARG A 339 -12.09 -4.74 -14.56
N TRP A 340 -13.21 -5.44 -14.62
CA TRP A 340 -14.51 -4.88 -14.25
C TRP A 340 -14.51 -4.64 -12.73
N VAL A 341 -14.57 -3.39 -12.31
CA VAL A 341 -14.96 -3.04 -10.94
C VAL A 341 -16.38 -3.56 -10.74
N GLU A 342 -16.63 -4.22 -9.61
CA GLU A 342 -17.97 -4.74 -9.27
C GLU A 342 -19.01 -3.60 -9.38
N PRO A 343 -20.08 -3.78 -10.18
CA PRO A 343 -21.14 -2.79 -10.28
C PRO A 343 -21.69 -2.40 -8.92
N GLY A 344 -21.83 -1.10 -8.69
CA GLY A 344 -22.33 -0.57 -7.43
C GLY A 344 -21.28 -0.30 -6.37
N LYS A 345 -20.05 -0.80 -6.52
CA LYS A 345 -18.95 -0.51 -5.58
C LYS A 345 -18.64 0.98 -5.51
N PHE A 346 -18.71 1.65 -6.64
CA PHE A 346 -18.71 3.11 -6.74
C PHE A 346 -19.85 3.56 -7.63
N PHE A 347 -20.39 4.73 -7.35
CA PHE A 347 -21.37 5.40 -8.17
C PHE A 347 -20.97 6.86 -8.34
N ARG A 348 -21.20 7.38 -9.54
CA ARG A 348 -21.04 8.81 -9.82
C ARG A 348 -22.37 9.49 -9.49
N GLU A 349 -22.31 10.72 -9.02
CA GLU A 349 -23.50 11.52 -8.73
C GLU A 349 -24.44 11.62 -9.95
N SER A 350 -23.88 11.69 -11.17
CA SER A 350 -24.64 11.69 -12.42
C SER A 350 -25.52 10.44 -12.64
N MET A 351 -25.26 9.36 -11.89
CA MET A 351 -26.04 8.10 -11.90
C MET A 351 -27.17 8.12 -10.86
N LEU A 352 -27.15 9.05 -9.91
CA LEU A 352 -28.17 9.21 -8.86
C LEU A 352 -29.38 9.99 -9.39
N LYS A 353 -30.07 9.42 -10.38
CA LYS A 353 -31.32 9.98 -10.94
C LYS A 353 -32.50 9.12 -10.52
N GLU A 354 -33.61 9.76 -10.19
CA GLU A 354 -34.86 9.08 -9.87
C GLU A 354 -35.23 8.08 -10.99
N GLY A 355 -35.63 6.87 -10.61
CA GLY A 355 -35.92 5.77 -11.54
C GLY A 355 -34.70 4.98 -12.05
N THR A 356 -33.47 5.37 -11.71
CA THR A 356 -32.26 4.62 -12.08
C THR A 356 -32.05 3.44 -11.14
N VAL A 357 -32.07 2.22 -11.67
CA VAL A 357 -31.75 1.00 -10.91
C VAL A 357 -30.24 0.89 -10.77
N MET A 358 -29.74 1.05 -9.56
CA MET A 358 -28.32 0.91 -9.24
C MET A 358 -28.05 -0.51 -8.76
N ALA A 359 -27.09 -1.18 -9.38
CA ALA A 359 -26.52 -2.40 -8.79
C ALA A 359 -25.92 -2.03 -7.44
N MET A 360 -26.18 -2.82 -6.41
CA MET A 360 -25.58 -2.66 -5.10
C MET A 360 -24.60 -3.82 -4.90
N PRO A 361 -23.35 -3.55 -4.52
CA PRO A 361 -22.34 -4.58 -4.36
C PRO A 361 -22.69 -5.43 -3.13
N ASP A 362 -21.96 -6.51 -2.91
CA ASP A 362 -22.09 -7.30 -1.70
C ASP A 362 -21.89 -6.46 -0.41
N ILE A 363 -23.01 -6.06 0.23
CA ILE A 363 -23.04 -5.28 1.48
C ILE A 363 -23.00 -6.14 2.75
N ARG A 364 -22.72 -7.44 2.65
CA ARG A 364 -22.52 -8.27 3.85
C ARG A 364 -21.45 -7.63 4.72
N ASP A 365 -21.71 -7.53 6.02
CA ASP A 365 -20.68 -7.09 6.96
C ASP A 365 -19.55 -8.12 6.96
N LYS A 366 -18.45 -7.78 6.29
CA LYS A 366 -17.23 -8.58 6.22
C LYS A 366 -16.33 -8.32 7.44
N MET A 367 -16.76 -7.51 8.39
CA MET A 367 -15.98 -7.22 9.60
C MET A 367 -16.12 -8.38 10.59
N PRO A 368 -15.06 -8.68 11.37
CA PRO A 368 -15.18 -9.61 12.48
C PRO A 368 -16.34 -9.18 13.38
N GLN A 369 -17.03 -10.15 13.98
CA GLN A 369 -18.03 -9.84 15.01
C GLN A 369 -17.41 -8.91 16.05
N ARG A 370 -18.23 -7.99 16.57
CA ARG A 370 -17.80 -7.02 17.58
C ARG A 370 -18.76 -7.07 18.76
N SER A 371 -18.22 -6.90 19.95
CA SER A 371 -19.04 -6.72 21.14
C SER A 371 -18.45 -5.64 22.02
N PHE A 372 -19.32 -4.89 22.69
CA PHE A 372 -18.87 -3.99 23.73
C PHE A 372 -18.29 -4.80 24.89
N LEU A 373 -17.16 -4.34 25.41
CA LEU A 373 -16.59 -4.93 26.61
C LEU A 373 -17.48 -4.62 27.83
N PRO A 374 -17.70 -5.59 28.72
CA PRO A 374 -18.37 -5.36 29.99
C PRO A 374 -17.66 -4.26 30.78
N ARG A 375 -18.44 -3.36 31.37
CA ARG A 375 -17.92 -2.24 32.18
C ARG A 375 -16.96 -2.71 33.28
N SER A 376 -17.17 -3.89 33.85
CA SER A 376 -16.29 -4.48 34.87
C SER A 376 -14.85 -4.69 34.41
N ILE A 377 -14.66 -4.97 33.11
CA ILE A 377 -13.34 -5.15 32.48
C ILE A 377 -12.79 -3.79 32.03
N LEU A 378 -13.63 -2.98 31.36
CA LEU A 378 -13.24 -1.67 30.81
C LEU A 378 -12.60 -0.75 31.86
N VAL A 379 -13.17 -0.66 33.06
CA VAL A 379 -12.65 0.22 34.13
C VAL A 379 -11.31 -0.24 34.71
N LYS A 380 -10.82 -1.43 34.33
CA LYS A 380 -9.53 -1.98 34.75
C LYS A 380 -8.47 -1.90 33.66
N LEU A 381 -8.84 -1.45 32.46
CA LEU A 381 -7.91 -1.25 31.35
C LEU A 381 -7.42 0.21 31.32
N PRO A 382 -6.14 0.46 30.98
CA PRO A 382 -5.56 1.80 30.99
C PRO A 382 -5.91 2.58 29.70
N PHE A 383 -7.20 2.82 29.44
CA PHE A 383 -7.65 3.60 28.27
C PHE A 383 -7.39 5.10 28.44
N SER A 384 -6.18 5.54 28.09
CA SER A 384 -5.82 6.95 27.90
C SER A 384 -4.60 7.07 27.00
N SER A 385 -4.51 8.16 26.23
CA SER A 385 -3.30 8.49 25.44
C SER A 385 -2.04 8.53 26.33
N SER A 386 -2.16 9.04 27.56
CA SER A 386 -1.06 9.09 28.54
C SER A 386 -0.56 7.73 29.01
N LYS A 387 -1.35 6.66 28.81
CA LYS A 387 -1.03 5.29 29.22
C LYS A 387 -1.00 4.31 28.04
N ILE A 388 -0.76 4.83 26.82
CA ILE A 388 -0.79 4.03 25.60
C ILE A 388 0.18 2.85 25.65
N GLU A 389 1.36 3.00 26.25
CA GLU A 389 2.35 1.92 26.39
C GLU A 389 1.86 0.77 27.28
N GLU A 390 1.17 1.09 28.38
CA GLU A 390 0.52 0.07 29.23
C GLU A 390 -0.57 -0.68 28.45
N LEU A 391 -1.37 0.06 27.67
CA LEU A 391 -2.44 -0.51 26.87
C LEU A 391 -1.90 -1.39 25.73
N LYS A 392 -0.83 -0.96 25.05
CA LYS A 392 -0.11 -1.74 24.04
C LYS A 392 0.44 -3.04 24.64
N SER A 393 0.99 -2.99 25.85
CA SER A 393 1.47 -4.19 26.56
C SER A 393 0.34 -5.19 26.84
N VAL A 394 -0.85 -4.69 27.24
CA VAL A 394 -2.02 -5.55 27.49
C VAL A 394 -2.49 -6.27 26.22
N PHE A 395 -2.55 -5.55 25.09
CA PHE A 395 -3.05 -6.06 23.81
C PHE A 395 -1.94 -6.60 22.88
N LYS A 396 -0.69 -6.67 23.37
CA LYS A 396 0.50 -7.11 22.60
C LYS A 396 0.62 -6.39 21.25
N VAL A 397 0.40 -5.08 21.26
CA VAL A 397 0.41 -4.26 20.05
C VAL A 397 1.81 -3.79 19.73
N SER A 398 2.26 -4.09 18.52
CA SER A 398 3.56 -3.67 18.00
C SER A 398 3.56 -2.18 17.63
N ASP A 399 4.71 -1.55 17.82
CA ASP A 399 4.97 -0.18 17.37
C ASP A 399 4.82 -0.06 15.84
N ASN A 400 4.28 1.07 15.40
CA ASN A 400 3.94 1.42 14.02
C ASN A 400 3.02 0.41 13.32
N SER A 401 2.22 -0.36 14.07
CA SER A 401 1.19 -1.23 13.50
C SER A 401 -0.11 -0.46 13.26
N SER A 402 -0.94 -0.97 12.35
CA SER A 402 -2.30 -0.43 12.16
C SER A 402 -3.14 -0.51 13.44
N MET A 403 -2.90 -1.51 14.31
CA MET A 403 -3.58 -1.58 15.61
C MET A 403 -3.16 -0.45 16.56
N GLU A 404 -1.88 -0.09 16.58
CA GLU A 404 -1.42 1.06 17.35
C GLU A 404 -2.07 2.35 16.84
N LYS A 405 -2.09 2.55 15.52
CA LYS A 405 -2.74 3.70 14.89
C LYS A 405 -4.23 3.76 15.23
N MET A 406 -4.96 2.65 15.05
CA MET A 406 -6.38 2.55 15.42
C MET A 406 -6.61 2.86 16.90
N MET A 407 -5.73 2.38 17.80
CA MET A 407 -5.81 2.67 19.23
C MET A 407 -5.58 4.16 19.53
N MET A 408 -4.55 4.76 18.92
CA MET A 408 -4.23 6.18 19.11
C MET A 408 -5.33 7.09 18.55
N GLU A 409 -5.84 6.83 17.35
CA GLU A 409 -6.95 7.57 16.75
C GLU A 409 -8.23 7.45 17.58
N SER A 410 -8.57 6.23 18.01
CA SER A 410 -9.74 5.99 18.86
C SER A 410 -9.64 6.73 20.19
N LEU A 411 -8.48 6.71 20.84
CA LEU A 411 -8.23 7.46 22.07
C LEU A 411 -8.28 8.97 21.82
N GLY A 412 -7.69 9.43 20.71
CA GLY A 412 -7.72 10.83 20.30
C GLY A 412 -9.13 11.36 20.12
N GLU A 413 -10.01 10.61 19.44
CA GLU A 413 -11.43 10.98 19.30
C GLU A 413 -12.18 10.93 20.64
N CYS A 414 -11.88 9.95 21.51
CA CYS A 414 -12.50 9.87 22.84
C CYS A 414 -12.07 11.01 23.78
N GLU A 415 -10.84 11.50 23.65
CA GLU A 415 -10.26 12.57 24.48
C GLU A 415 -10.42 13.97 23.86
N ARG A 416 -10.83 14.07 22.59
CA ARG A 416 -11.08 15.34 21.90
C ARG A 416 -12.18 16.13 22.60
N ALA A 417 -12.08 17.45 22.58
CA ALA A 417 -13.16 18.31 23.04
C ALA A 417 -14.43 18.08 22.18
N PRO A 418 -15.63 17.99 22.79
CA PRO A 418 -16.86 17.82 22.05
C PRO A 418 -17.07 18.97 21.07
N SER A 419 -17.61 18.65 19.90
CA SER A 419 -18.02 19.65 18.92
C SER A 419 -19.23 20.43 19.44
N VAL A 420 -19.52 21.62 18.89
CA VAL A 420 -20.68 22.42 19.31
C VAL A 420 -21.96 21.63 19.08
N GLY A 421 -22.68 21.31 20.16
CA GLY A 421 -23.91 20.50 20.13
C GLY A 421 -23.72 18.99 20.31
N GLU A 422 -22.47 18.52 20.41
CA GLU A 422 -22.12 17.12 20.70
C GLU A 422 -21.96 16.91 22.22
N ILE A 423 -22.50 15.82 22.75
CA ILE A 423 -22.20 15.37 24.12
C ILE A 423 -21.25 14.18 23.99
N ASN A 424 -19.99 14.37 24.37
CA ASN A 424 -19.02 13.27 24.47
C ASN A 424 -19.40 12.36 25.63
N VAL A 425 -20.27 11.38 25.37
CA VAL A 425 -20.49 10.28 26.30
C VAL A 425 -19.39 9.26 26.06
N VAL A 426 -18.27 9.43 26.77
CA VAL A 426 -17.32 8.33 26.95
C VAL A 426 -18.10 7.22 27.67
N TRP A 427 -18.46 6.15 26.96
CA TRP A 427 -19.11 4.95 27.52
C TRP A 427 -18.14 4.14 28.43
N GLY A 428 -17.47 4.84 29.35
CA GLY A 428 -16.44 4.31 30.24
C GLY A 428 -16.16 5.17 31.47
N LEU A 429 -16.47 6.47 31.47
CA LEU A 429 -16.19 7.37 32.60
C LEU A 429 -17.36 8.34 32.87
N SER A 430 -18.51 7.78 33.29
CA SER A 430 -19.44 8.60 34.08
C SER A 430 -18.83 8.78 35.47
N ARG A 431 -18.30 9.98 35.75
CA ARG A 431 -18.15 10.46 37.12
C ARG A 431 -19.54 10.69 37.70
N THR A 432 -19.95 9.79 38.60
CA THR A 432 -20.68 10.06 39.84
C THR A 432 -20.48 8.85 40.73
#